data_AF-A0A953JRU6-F1
#
_entry.id   AF-A0A953JRU6-F1
#
_cell.length_a   1.000
_cell.length_b   1.000
_cell.length_c   1.000
_cell.angle_alpha   90.00
_cell.angle_beta   90.00
_cell.angle_gamma   90.00
#
_symmetry.space_group_name_H-M   'P 1'
#
loop_
_entity.id
_entity.type
_entity.pdbx_description
1 polymer ?
#
loop_
_entity_poly.entity_id
_entity_poly.type
_entity_poly.pdbx_seq_one_letter_code
_entity_poly.pdbx_strand_id
1 'polypeptide(L)' 'MTPQQRFEEARQLTDDLTSIALAGIRATNPDWPEERVRFELTCRRYGRDIAEAAFGSSAR' A
#
# COMPACT_ATOMS: atom_id res chain seq x y z
N MET A 1 -17.76 16.44 15.85
CA MET A 1 -17.42 15.20 15.14
C MET A 1 -17.46 14.05 16.13
N THR A 2 -18.26 13.00 15.87
CA THR A 2 -18.37 11.82 16.75
C THR A 2 -17.16 10.88 16.56
N PRO A 3 -16.93 9.93 17.49
CA PRO A 3 -15.94 8.87 17.27
C PRO A 3 -16.14 8.09 15.96
N GLN A 4 -17.37 7.81 15.58
CA GLN A 4 -17.72 7.11 14.34
C GLN A 4 -17.37 7.94 13.10
N GLN A 5 -17.65 9.25 13.12
CA GLN A 5 -17.28 10.15 12.02
C GLN A 5 -15.76 10.24 11.86
N ARG A 6 -15.00 10.33 12.96
CA ARG A 6 -13.53 10.31 12.93
C ARG A 6 -12.98 9.03 12.33
N PHE A 7 -13.57 7.89 12.69
CA PHE A 7 -13.17 6.60 12.14
C PHE A 7 -13.39 6.55 10.62
N GLU A 8 -14.56 7.00 10.15
CA GLU A 8 -14.86 6.98 8.72
C GLU A 8 -13.96 7.93 7.93
N GLU A 9 -13.69 9.14 8.45
CA GLU A 9 -12.73 10.07 7.82
C GLU A 9 -11.31 9.48 7.76
N ALA A 10 -10.85 8.84 8.84
CA ALA A 10 -9.55 8.18 8.86
C ALA A 10 -9.47 6.98 7.89
N ARG A 11 -10.57 6.23 7.77
CA ARG A 11 -10.70 5.13 6.81
C ARG A 11 -10.62 5.66 5.37
N GLN A 12 -11.39 6.70 5.05
CA GLN A 12 -11.39 7.31 3.72
C GLN A 12 -10.00 7.87 3.36
N LEU A 13 -9.36 8.57 4.29
CA LEU A 13 -8.00 9.08 4.09
C LEU A 13 -7.01 7.94 3.80
N THR A 14 -7.16 6.81 4.50
CA THR A 14 -6.33 5.63 4.26
C THR A 14 -6.57 5.08 2.85
N ASP A 15 -7.82 4.96 2.41
CA ASP A 15 -8.18 4.46 1.08
C ASP A 15 -7.62 5.37 -0.04
N ASP A 16 -7.75 6.68 0.12
CA ASP A 16 -7.23 7.69 -0.83
C ASP A 16 -5.71 7.62 -0.95
N LEU A 17 -5.00 7.54 0.18
CA LEU A 17 -3.55 7.43 0.19
C LEU A 17 -3.05 6.12 -0.45
N THR A 18 -3.75 4.99 -0.28
CA THR A 18 -3.38 3.76 -1.01
C THR A 18 -3.63 3.90 -2.51
N SER A 19 -4.72 4.55 -2.91
CA SER A 19 -5.04 4.77 -4.33
C SER A 19 -3.96 5.61 -5.03
N ILE A 20 -3.53 6.70 -4.39
CA ILE A 20 -2.43 7.55 -4.90
C ILE A 20 -1.11 6.77 -4.97
N ALA A 21 -0.79 6.01 -3.92
CA ALA A 21 0.44 5.22 -3.89
C ALA A 21 0.47 4.17 -5.02
N LEU A 22 -0.65 3.46 -5.23
CA LEU A 22 -0.79 2.47 -6.31
C LEU A 22 -0.65 3.10 -7.69
N ALA A 23 -1.29 4.25 -7.92
CA ALA A 23 -1.15 4.98 -9.17
C ALA A 23 0.30 5.36 -9.45
N GLY A 24 1.02 5.86 -8.44
CA GLY A 24 2.45 6.19 -8.57
C GLY A 24 3.33 4.97 -8.87
N ILE A 25 3.10 3.84 -8.18
CA ILE A 25 3.86 2.60 -8.43
C ILE A 25 3.64 2.12 -9.87
N ARG A 26 2.38 2.05 -10.32
CA ARG A 26 2.03 1.58 -11.67
C ARG A 26 2.50 2.53 -12.77
N ALA A 27 2.46 3.84 -12.54
CA ALA A 27 2.95 4.82 -13.51
C ALA A 27 4.47 4.73 -13.71
N THR A 28 5.22 4.42 -12.64
CA THR A 28 6.69 4.30 -12.70
C THR A 28 7.17 2.92 -13.10
N ASN A 29 6.36 1.88 -12.88
CA ASN A 29 6.70 0.48 -13.16
C ASN A 29 5.49 -0.24 -13.81
N PRO A 30 5.14 0.09 -15.07
CA PRO A 30 3.93 -0.41 -15.71
C PRO A 30 3.92 -1.94 -15.91
N ASP A 31 5.11 -2.54 -16.05
CA ASP A 31 5.25 -3.97 -16.36
C ASP A 31 5.43 -4.85 -15.10
N TRP A 32 5.41 -4.27 -13.90
CA TRP A 32 5.56 -5.07 -12.69
C TRP A 32 4.36 -6.00 -12.49
N PRO A 33 4.61 -7.27 -12.12
CA PRO A 33 3.53 -8.17 -11.75
C PRO A 33 2.81 -7.63 -10.51
N GLU A 34 1.52 -7.93 -10.41
CA GLU A 34 0.67 -7.43 -9.33
C GLU A 34 1.21 -7.79 -7.92
N GLU A 35 1.87 -8.94 -7.76
CA GLU A 35 2.54 -9.32 -6.52
C GLU A 35 3.65 -8.34 -6.13
N ARG A 36 4.47 -7.89 -7.09
CA ARG A 36 5.53 -6.91 -6.86
C ARG A 36 4.95 -5.53 -6.53
N VAL A 37 3.83 -5.16 -7.16
CA VAL A 37 3.09 -3.92 -6.83
C VAL A 37 2.60 -3.97 -5.38
N ARG A 38 2.04 -5.10 -4.93
CA ARG A 38 1.60 -5.29 -3.53
C ARG A 38 2.76 -5.28 -2.54
N PHE A 39 3.88 -5.89 -2.88
CA PHE A 39 5.09 -5.83 -2.06
C PHE A 39 5.57 -4.39 -1.86
N GLU A 40 5.65 -3.61 -2.95
CA GLU A 40 6.07 -2.20 -2.90
C GLU A 40 5.07 -1.33 -2.12
N LEU A 41 3.76 -1.55 -2.31
CA LEU A 41 2.74 -0.86 -1.51
C LEU A 41 2.91 -1.17 -0.01
N THR A 42 3.16 -2.43 0.33
CA THR A 42 3.41 -2.86 1.71
C THR A 42 4.67 -2.21 2.28
N CYS A 43 5.76 -2.14 1.50
CA CYS A 43 6.98 -1.43 1.88
C CYS A 43 6.70 0.03 2.26
N ARG A 44 5.91 0.74 1.44
CA ARG A 44 5.60 2.16 1.67
C ARG A 44 4.73 2.40 2.90
N ARG A 45 3.84 1.46 3.23
CA ARG A 45 2.90 1.59 4.36
C ARG A 45 3.47 1.16 5.70
N TYR A 46 4.26 0.09 5.69
CA TYR A 46 4.61 -0.62 6.91
C TYR A 46 6.11 -0.83 7.08
N GLY A 47 6.93 -0.49 6.07
CA GLY A 47 8.35 -0.78 6.08
C GLY A 47 8.69 -2.05 5.31
N ARG A 48 9.96 -2.14 4.88
CA ARG A 48 10.45 -3.25 4.05
C ARG A 48 10.53 -4.57 4.83
N ASP A 49 10.89 -4.51 6.10
CA ASP A 49 10.93 -5.67 7.01
C ASP A 49 9.58 -6.36 7.12
N ILE A 50 8.49 -5.60 7.29
CA ILE A 50 7.13 -6.13 7.32
C ILE A 50 6.74 -6.70 5.95
N ALA A 51 7.09 -6.02 4.87
CA ALA A 51 6.82 -6.52 3.52
C ALA A 51 7.55 -7.84 3.22
N GLU A 52 8.83 -7.96 3.60
CA GLU A 52 9.60 -9.18 3.44
C GLU A 52 9.03 -10.34 4.27
N ALA A 53 8.58 -10.06 5.50
CA ALA A 53 7.91 -11.06 6.33
C ALA A 53 6.57 -11.51 5.74
N ALA A 54 5.79 -10.59 5.15
CA ALA A 54 4.46 -10.88 4.62
C ALA A 54 4.47 -11.58 3.25
N PHE A 55 5.46 -11.33 2.41
CA PHE A 55 5.54 -11.88 1.04
C PHE A 55 6.62 -12.97 0.88
N GLY A 56 7.45 -13.19 1.91
CA GLY A 56 8.59 -14.10 1.85
C GLY A 56 9.65 -13.69 0.82
N SER A 57 10.72 -14.48 0.70
CA SER A 57 11.83 -14.20 -0.24
C SER A 57 11.45 -14.31 -1.74
N SER A 58 10.17 -14.51 -2.08
CA SER A 58 9.66 -14.67 -3.46
C SER A 58 9.60 -13.37 -4.25
N ALA A 59 9.79 -12.21 -3.62
CA ALA A 59 9.76 -10.91 -4.30
C ALA A 59 11.12 -10.46 -4.89
N ARG A 60 12.19 -11.29 -4.83
CA ARG A 60 13.50 -10.96 -5.40
C ARG A 60 13.59 -11.29 -6.89
#